data_AF-A0A9P1FZP4-F1
#
_entry.id   AF-A0A9P1FZP4-F1
#
_cell.length_a   1.000
_cell.length_b   1.000
_cell.length_c   1.000
_cell.angle_alpha   90.00
_cell.angle_beta   90.00
_cell.angle_gamma   90.00
#
_symmetry.space_group_name_H-M   'P 1'
#
loop_
_entity.id
_entity.type
_entity.pdbx_description
1 polymer ?
#
loop_
_entity_poly.entity_id
_entity_poly.type
_entity_poly.pdbx_seq_one_letter_code
_entity_poly.pdbx_strand_id
1 'polypeptide(L)'
;MGQPEAILPDSCHCFHLGWGIDLGSSALVLLAYDTALVLQWLEDFLEPDGGDDLVQGLKYALATANLFFRTLRSCGVFIEGAKKELVFFAGQQMCEAYGHMATKCFHLGWKMFRLRPKLHFQQHLTLLMGPESGPIAFSALNFSCWADEDYIGRISRLSRSVHPLKSSYRCLQKALGLYKCQFQSIQGG
;
A
#
# COMPACT_ATOMS: atom_id res chain seq x y z
N MET A 1 39.29 -12.41 -14.11
CA MET A 1 39.31 -11.10 -13.43
C MET A 1 38.07 -10.35 -13.89
N GLY A 2 36.98 -10.53 -13.14
CA GLY A 2 35.66 -9.97 -13.46
C GLY A 2 35.47 -8.62 -12.78
N GLN A 3 34.88 -7.68 -13.50
CA GLN A 3 34.40 -6.42 -12.93
C GLN A 3 33.03 -6.67 -12.28
N PRO A 4 32.73 -6.03 -11.13
CA PRO A 4 31.40 -6.10 -10.55
C PRO A 4 30.44 -5.22 -11.36
N GLU A 5 29.36 -5.83 -11.87
CA GLU A 5 28.24 -5.13 -12.47
C GLU A 5 27.63 -4.16 -11.45
N ALA A 6 27.53 -2.90 -11.84
CA ALA A 6 26.89 -1.86 -11.08
C ALA A 6 25.40 -2.20 -10.94
N ILE A 7 24.98 -2.51 -9.72
CA ILE A 7 23.58 -2.51 -9.32
C ILE A 7 23.07 -1.09 -9.54
N LEU A 8 22.18 -0.92 -10.52
CA LEU A 8 21.48 0.32 -10.80
C LEU A 8 20.86 0.85 -9.49
N PRO A 9 20.95 2.16 -9.18
CA PRO A 9 20.21 2.70 -8.06
C PRO A 9 18.71 2.53 -8.35
N ASP A 10 17.97 1.98 -7.38
CA ASP A 10 16.51 1.91 -7.36
C ASP A 10 15.91 3.31 -7.49
N SER A 11 15.87 3.86 -8.69
CA SER A 11 15.07 5.04 -9.03
C SER A 11 13.65 4.58 -9.34
N CYS A 12 13.04 3.82 -8.42
CA CYS A 12 11.62 3.97 -8.22
C CYS A 12 11.46 5.36 -7.60
N HIS A 13 11.03 6.33 -8.40
CA HIS A 13 10.40 7.54 -7.90
C HIS A 13 9.09 7.16 -7.18
N CYS A 14 9.20 6.39 -6.09
CA CYS A 14 8.27 6.47 -4.98
C CYS A 14 8.31 7.92 -4.56
N PHE A 15 7.23 8.64 -4.86
CA PHE A 15 6.99 9.98 -4.36
C PHE A 15 7.53 10.09 -2.94
N HIS A 16 8.63 10.83 -2.75
CA HIS A 16 9.07 11.29 -1.44
C HIS A 16 8.02 12.30 -0.96
N LEU A 17 6.88 11.77 -0.53
CA LEU A 17 5.89 12.51 0.23
C LEU A 17 6.50 12.71 1.61
N GLY A 18 7.21 13.83 1.79
CA GLY A 18 7.82 14.25 3.05
C GLY A 18 6.79 14.46 4.16
N TRP A 19 6.25 13.37 4.72
CA TRP A 19 5.38 13.37 5.89
C TRP A 19 6.18 13.03 7.13
N GLY A 20 6.84 14.04 7.68
CA GLY A 20 7.10 14.07 9.11
C GLY A 20 5.77 13.90 9.84
N ILE A 21 5.60 12.77 10.51
CA ILE A 21 4.45 12.47 11.34
C ILE A 21 4.55 13.36 12.57
N ASP A 22 3.87 14.50 12.55
CA ASP A 22 3.61 15.24 13.77
C ASP A 22 2.47 14.50 14.51
N LEU A 23 2.86 13.63 15.46
CA LEU A 23 2.01 12.75 16.28
C LEU A 23 1.14 13.53 17.31
N GLY A 24 0.80 14.78 17.00
CA GLY A 24 0.01 15.66 17.83
C GLY A 24 -1.49 15.50 17.57
N SER A 25 -2.10 14.52 18.24
CA SER A 25 -3.55 14.40 18.51
C SER A 25 -4.47 13.78 17.44
N SER A 26 -5.17 12.73 17.90
CA SER A 26 -6.54 12.31 17.54
C SER A 26 -6.69 11.14 16.56
N ALA A 27 -7.01 9.97 17.12
CA ALA A 27 -7.60 8.77 16.49
C ALA A 27 -6.89 8.25 15.23
N LEU A 28 -6.14 7.15 15.37
CA LEU A 28 -5.63 6.33 14.27
C LEU A 28 -6.80 5.83 13.39
N VAL A 29 -7.21 6.67 12.45
CA VAL A 29 -7.92 6.22 11.26
C VAL A 29 -6.83 5.63 10.38
N LEU A 30 -6.63 4.31 10.49
CA LEU A 30 -5.74 3.59 9.60
C LEU A 30 -6.28 3.72 8.19
N LEU A 31 -5.70 4.62 7.41
CA LEU A 31 -5.95 4.73 5.98
C LEU A 31 -5.38 3.50 5.29
N ALA A 32 -5.82 3.22 4.07
CA ALA A 32 -5.35 2.03 3.38
C ALA A 32 -3.84 2.08 3.03
N TYR A 33 -3.22 3.27 2.99
CA TYR A 33 -1.76 3.39 2.98
C TYR A 33 -1.11 2.85 4.28
N ASP A 34 -1.74 3.10 5.43
CA ASP A 34 -1.29 2.56 6.71
C ASP A 34 -1.36 1.04 6.74
N THR A 35 -2.24 0.43 5.94
CA THR A 35 -2.24 -1.03 5.77
C THR A 35 -0.92 -1.51 5.18
N ALA A 36 -0.39 -0.85 4.14
CA ALA A 36 0.90 -1.23 3.56
C ALA A 36 2.07 -1.00 4.54
N LEU A 37 2.02 0.06 5.35
CA LEU A 37 3.03 0.31 6.39
C LEU A 37 2.95 -0.72 7.52
N VAL A 38 1.76 -1.06 7.99
CA VAL A 38 1.55 -2.06 9.03
C VAL A 38 1.99 -3.43 8.55
N LEU A 39 1.69 -3.80 7.30
CA LEU A 39 2.16 -5.06 6.71
C LEU A 39 3.69 -5.11 6.63
N GLN A 40 4.35 -4.02 6.26
CA GLN A 40 5.81 -3.94 6.26
C GLN A 40 6.38 -4.04 7.67
N TRP A 41 5.84 -3.28 8.62
CA TRP A 41 6.26 -3.36 10.01
C TRP A 41 6.04 -4.75 10.62
N LEU A 42 4.93 -5.42 10.30
CA LEU A 42 4.65 -6.78 10.76
C LEU A 42 5.63 -7.80 10.17
N GLU A 43 6.01 -7.64 8.89
CA GLU A 43 7.04 -8.47 8.26
C GLU A 43 8.39 -8.31 8.99
N ASP A 44 8.78 -7.07 9.32
CA ASP A 44 10.02 -6.78 10.06
C ASP A 44 9.95 -7.24 11.53
N PHE A 45 8.78 -7.19 12.15
CA PHE A 45 8.57 -7.56 13.55
C PHE A 45 8.61 -9.08 13.78
N LEU A 46 8.21 -9.88 12.79
CA LEU A 46 8.22 -11.33 12.91
C LEU A 46 9.64 -11.88 12.70
N GLU A 47 10.34 -12.18 13.80
CA GLU A 47 11.71 -12.71 13.79
C GLU A 47 11.90 -13.88 12.81
N PRO A 48 13.05 -13.99 12.11
CA PRO A 48 13.25 -14.97 11.04
C PRO A 48 13.14 -16.44 11.49
N ASP A 49 13.59 -16.77 12.71
CA ASP A 49 13.81 -18.15 13.13
C ASP A 49 12.86 -18.61 14.25
N GLY A 50 12.24 -19.78 14.08
CA GLY A 50 11.49 -20.45 15.15
C GLY A 50 10.07 -19.95 15.35
N GLY A 51 9.14 -20.45 14.56
CA GLY A 51 7.70 -20.24 14.74
C GLY A 51 6.93 -21.53 14.48
N ASP A 52 5.79 -21.69 15.13
CA ASP A 52 4.85 -22.75 14.78
C ASP A 52 4.36 -22.59 13.34
N ASP A 53 3.70 -23.61 12.80
CA ASP A 53 3.22 -23.61 11.43
C ASP A 53 2.18 -22.47 11.16
N LEU A 54 1.55 -21.88 12.20
CA LEU A 54 0.71 -20.68 12.01
C LEU A 54 1.56 -19.42 11.82
N VAL A 55 2.61 -19.24 12.61
CA VAL A 55 3.54 -18.11 12.45
C VAL A 55 4.18 -18.14 11.06
N GLN A 56 4.54 -19.34 10.56
CA GLN A 56 5.07 -19.49 9.20
C GLN A 56 4.04 -19.13 8.12
N GLY A 57 2.80 -19.60 8.25
CA GLY A 57 1.73 -19.21 7.33
C GLY A 57 1.42 -17.70 7.37
N LEU A 58 1.51 -17.07 8.55
CA LEU A 58 1.36 -15.62 8.69
C LEU A 58 2.49 -14.86 7.98
N LYS A 59 3.76 -15.27 8.19
CA LYS A 59 4.92 -14.68 7.49
C LYS A 59 4.76 -14.76 5.98
N TYR A 60 4.35 -15.93 5.48
CA TYR A 60 4.11 -16.11 4.04
C TYR A 60 2.98 -15.21 3.52
N ALA A 61 1.87 -15.09 4.26
CA ALA A 61 0.78 -14.18 3.90
C ALA A 61 1.23 -12.70 3.89
N LEU A 62 2.06 -12.29 4.85
CA LEU A 62 2.60 -10.93 4.93
C LEU A 62 3.57 -10.64 3.79
N ALA A 63 4.52 -11.53 3.52
CA ALA A 63 5.50 -11.37 2.47
C ALA A 63 4.83 -11.26 1.09
N THR A 64 3.84 -12.11 0.81
CA THR A 64 3.07 -12.08 -0.45
C THR A 64 2.21 -10.83 -0.57
N ALA A 65 1.60 -10.36 0.53
CA ALA A 65 0.88 -9.09 0.56
C ALA A 65 1.81 -7.89 0.31
N ASN A 66 2.98 -7.84 0.96
CA ASN A 66 3.96 -6.78 0.75
C ASN A 66 4.51 -6.79 -0.68
N LEU A 67 4.80 -7.96 -1.24
CA LEU A 67 5.21 -8.10 -2.63
C LEU A 67 4.14 -7.58 -3.60
N PHE A 68 2.88 -7.93 -3.36
CA PHE A 68 1.74 -7.43 -4.15
C PHE A 68 1.66 -5.89 -4.11
N PHE A 69 1.64 -5.28 -2.92
CA PHE A 69 1.54 -3.82 -2.78
C PHE A 69 2.79 -3.06 -3.22
N ARG A 70 4.00 -3.59 -3.00
CA ARG A 70 5.25 -2.97 -3.50
C ARG A 70 5.28 -3.00 -5.03
N THR A 71 4.94 -4.13 -5.64
CA THR A 71 4.94 -4.24 -7.11
C THR A 71 3.89 -3.33 -7.73
N LEU A 72 2.65 -3.34 -7.23
CA LEU A 72 1.59 -2.44 -7.69
C LEU A 72 1.99 -0.96 -7.61
N ARG A 73 2.60 -0.53 -6.50
CA ARG A 73 3.06 0.86 -6.31
C ARG A 73 4.23 1.24 -7.22
N SER A 74 5.02 0.26 -7.67
CA SER A 74 6.13 0.47 -8.62
C SER A 74 5.66 0.59 -10.07
N CYS A 75 4.36 0.41 -10.32
CA CYS A 75 3.77 0.46 -11.66
C CYS A 75 3.04 1.78 -11.89
N GLY A 76 2.86 2.13 -13.17
CA GLY A 76 2.01 3.24 -13.57
C GLY A 76 0.54 2.85 -13.63
N VAL A 77 -0.22 3.63 -14.39
CA VAL A 77 -1.66 3.39 -14.66
C VAL A 77 -1.87 2.03 -15.34
N PHE A 78 -0.95 1.64 -16.22
CA PHE A 78 -0.94 0.37 -16.92
C PHE A 78 0.20 -0.51 -16.41
N ILE A 79 -0.07 -1.81 -16.31
CA ILE A 79 0.87 -2.82 -15.82
C ILE A 79 1.07 -3.86 -16.92
N GLU A 80 2.32 -4.17 -17.25
CA GLU A 80 2.67 -5.06 -18.35
C GLU A 80 3.80 -6.04 -17.99
N GLY A 81 3.92 -7.09 -18.80
CA GLY A 81 5.01 -8.06 -18.73
C GLY A 81 5.18 -8.72 -17.36
N ALA A 82 6.45 -8.89 -16.94
CA ALA A 82 6.80 -9.59 -15.70
C ALA A 82 6.19 -8.96 -14.44
N LYS A 83 6.01 -7.64 -14.41
CA LYS A 83 5.37 -6.98 -13.25
C LYS A 83 3.91 -7.36 -13.12
N LYS A 84 3.19 -7.49 -14.22
CA LYS A 84 1.79 -7.93 -14.22
C LYS A 84 1.68 -9.34 -13.65
N GLU A 85 2.50 -10.26 -14.17
CA GLU A 85 2.55 -11.65 -13.69
C GLU A 85 2.89 -11.72 -12.21
N LEU A 86 3.90 -10.96 -11.77
CA LEU A 86 4.29 -10.90 -10.37
C LEU A 86 3.16 -10.44 -9.45
N VAL A 87 2.42 -9.39 -9.85
CA VAL A 87 1.25 -8.92 -9.08
C VAL A 87 0.16 -9.99 -9.05
N PHE A 88 -0.10 -10.65 -10.17
CA PHE A 88 -1.08 -11.74 -10.22
C PHE A 88 -0.71 -12.89 -9.27
N PHE A 89 0.51 -13.40 -9.35
CA PHE A 89 0.96 -14.50 -8.51
C PHE A 89 1.01 -14.12 -7.03
N ALA A 90 1.58 -12.96 -6.69
CA ALA A 90 1.62 -12.49 -5.30
C ALA A 90 0.19 -12.31 -4.74
N GLY A 91 -0.74 -11.81 -5.56
CA GLY A 91 -2.15 -11.65 -5.18
C GLY A 91 -2.87 -12.98 -4.95
N GLN A 92 -2.59 -14.01 -5.76
CA GLN A 92 -3.14 -15.36 -5.56
C GLN A 92 -2.59 -15.98 -4.28
N GLN A 93 -1.26 -15.96 -4.12
CA GLN A 93 -0.58 -16.53 -2.95
C GLN A 93 -1.04 -15.88 -1.65
N MET A 94 -1.26 -14.56 -1.64
CA MET A 94 -1.81 -13.85 -0.48
C MET A 94 -3.21 -14.37 -0.12
N CYS A 95 -4.10 -14.56 -1.10
CA CYS A 95 -5.45 -15.08 -0.87
C CYS A 95 -5.43 -16.54 -0.36
N GLU A 96 -4.60 -17.39 -0.99
CA GLU A 96 -4.42 -18.78 -0.59
C GLU A 96 -3.85 -18.91 0.83
N ALA A 97 -2.81 -18.13 1.15
CA ALA A 97 -2.20 -18.10 2.48
C ALA A 97 -3.22 -17.69 3.54
N TYR A 98 -4.02 -16.64 3.28
CA TYR A 98 -5.08 -16.23 4.20
C TYR A 98 -6.14 -17.33 4.38
N GLY A 99 -6.57 -17.97 3.29
CA GLY A 99 -7.54 -19.07 3.34
C GLY A 99 -7.03 -20.29 4.11
N HIS A 100 -5.76 -20.63 3.93
CA HIS A 100 -5.08 -21.70 4.67
C HIS A 100 -5.04 -21.38 6.17
N MET A 101 -4.61 -20.18 6.54
CA MET A 101 -4.55 -19.71 7.94
C MET A 101 -5.93 -19.70 8.60
N ALA A 102 -6.96 -19.26 7.88
CA ALA A 102 -8.34 -19.27 8.36
C ALA A 102 -8.84 -20.70 8.63
N THR A 103 -8.58 -21.62 7.71
CA THR A 103 -8.94 -23.05 7.85
C THR A 103 -8.26 -23.66 9.07
N LYS A 104 -6.97 -23.39 9.25
CA LYS A 104 -6.21 -23.92 10.37
C LYS A 104 -6.69 -23.38 11.72
N CYS A 105 -6.93 -22.06 11.82
CA CYS A 105 -7.48 -21.47 13.03
C CYS A 105 -8.88 -22.01 13.37
N PHE A 106 -9.71 -22.26 12.36
CA PHE A 106 -11.02 -22.88 12.54
C PHE A 106 -10.92 -24.28 13.16
N HIS A 107 -10.02 -25.14 12.67
CA HIS A 107 -9.81 -26.48 13.24
C HIS A 107 -9.26 -26.46 14.67
N LEU A 108 -8.50 -25.43 15.04
CA LEU A 108 -8.02 -25.21 16.42
C LEU A 108 -9.11 -24.61 17.34
N GLY A 109 -10.31 -24.34 16.83
CA GLY A 109 -11.38 -23.66 17.58
C GLY A 109 -11.11 -22.17 17.81
N TRP A 110 -10.12 -21.59 17.12
CA TRP A 110 -9.73 -20.19 17.25
C TRP A 110 -10.56 -19.32 16.32
N LYS A 111 -11.14 -18.25 16.85
CA LYS A 111 -11.96 -17.29 16.09
C LYS A 111 -11.11 -16.19 15.44
N MET A 112 -10.02 -16.58 14.78
CA MET A 112 -9.12 -15.69 14.04
C MET A 112 -9.41 -15.72 12.54
N PHE A 113 -8.90 -14.74 11.78
CA PHE A 113 -9.00 -14.67 10.30
C PHE A 113 -10.44 -14.74 9.74
N ARG A 114 -11.24 -13.71 10.02
CA ARG A 114 -12.59 -13.60 9.44
C ARG A 114 -12.50 -13.48 7.91
N LEU A 115 -13.02 -14.47 7.18
CA LEU A 115 -13.24 -14.36 5.74
C LEU A 115 -14.40 -13.38 5.49
N ARG A 116 -14.04 -12.13 5.21
CA ARG A 116 -15.00 -11.06 4.88
C ARG A 116 -15.09 -10.92 3.35
N PRO A 117 -16.16 -10.31 2.84
CA PRO A 117 -16.27 -9.96 1.41
C PRO A 117 -15.07 -9.18 0.85
N LYS A 118 -14.28 -8.54 1.71
CA LYS A 118 -13.03 -7.87 1.35
C LYS A 118 -11.98 -8.81 0.72
N LEU A 119 -11.86 -10.06 1.20
CA LEU A 119 -10.94 -11.03 0.60
C LEU A 119 -11.43 -11.50 -0.77
N HIS A 120 -12.74 -11.68 -0.92
CA HIS A 120 -13.34 -11.98 -2.22
C HIS A 120 -13.11 -10.85 -3.22
N PHE A 121 -13.27 -9.59 -2.79
CA PHE A 121 -12.94 -8.44 -3.63
C PHE A 121 -11.45 -8.43 -4.01
N GLN A 122 -10.55 -8.73 -3.07
CA GLN A 122 -9.12 -8.87 -3.35
C GLN A 122 -8.84 -9.93 -4.42
N GLN A 123 -9.53 -11.08 -4.39
CA GLN A 123 -9.40 -12.11 -5.41
C GLN A 123 -9.83 -11.60 -6.79
N HIS A 124 -10.91 -10.82 -6.88
CA HIS A 124 -11.31 -10.17 -8.14
C HIS A 124 -10.25 -9.21 -8.66
N LEU A 125 -9.64 -8.40 -7.79
CA LEU A 125 -8.53 -7.53 -8.18
C LEU A 125 -7.36 -8.33 -8.76
N THR A 126 -7.02 -9.46 -8.14
CA THR A 126 -6.01 -10.37 -8.67
C THR A 126 -6.39 -10.92 -10.04
N LEU A 127 -7.64 -11.38 -10.22
CA LEU A 127 -8.11 -11.92 -11.51
C LEU A 127 -8.11 -10.88 -12.64
N LEU A 128 -8.34 -9.60 -12.35
CA LEU A 128 -8.20 -8.52 -13.34
C LEU A 128 -6.77 -8.39 -13.89
N MET A 129 -5.78 -8.87 -13.15
CA MET A 129 -4.37 -8.88 -13.54
C MET A 129 -3.91 -10.26 -14.03
N GLY A 130 -4.83 -11.22 -14.18
CA GLY A 130 -4.52 -12.57 -14.65
C GLY A 130 -4.22 -12.66 -16.15
N PRO A 131 -3.91 -13.88 -16.62
CA PRO A 131 -3.62 -14.15 -18.03
C PRO A 131 -4.74 -13.70 -18.98
N GLU A 132 -5.99 -13.83 -18.54
CA GLU A 132 -7.19 -13.50 -19.30
C GLU A 132 -7.33 -12.00 -19.65
N SER A 133 -6.65 -11.10 -18.93
CA SER A 133 -6.71 -9.66 -19.22
C SER A 133 -5.72 -9.19 -20.30
N GLY A 134 -5.06 -10.10 -21.02
CA GLY A 134 -4.16 -9.77 -22.13
C GLY A 134 -2.75 -9.36 -21.70
N PRO A 135 -1.94 -8.73 -22.56
CA PRO A 135 -0.55 -8.38 -22.23
C PRO A 135 -0.42 -7.17 -21.28
N ILE A 136 -1.44 -6.31 -21.23
CA ILE A 136 -1.47 -5.08 -20.44
C ILE A 136 -2.72 -5.10 -19.56
N ALA A 137 -2.56 -4.88 -18.26
CA ALA A 137 -3.65 -4.75 -17.31
C ALA A 137 -3.73 -3.31 -16.78
N PHE A 138 -4.95 -2.90 -16.42
CA PHE A 138 -5.15 -1.63 -15.73
C PHE A 138 -4.85 -1.79 -14.23
N SER A 139 -4.06 -0.88 -13.65
CA SER A 139 -3.69 -0.96 -12.24
C SER A 139 -4.91 -0.78 -11.34
N ALA A 140 -5.10 -1.73 -10.42
CA ALA A 140 -6.15 -1.65 -9.41
C ALA A 140 -6.02 -0.42 -8.49
N LEU A 141 -4.81 0.12 -8.33
CA LEU A 141 -4.56 1.32 -7.53
C LEU A 141 -5.22 2.57 -8.11
N ASN A 142 -5.53 2.60 -9.41
CA ASN A 142 -6.24 3.73 -10.02
C ASN A 142 -7.69 3.87 -9.52
N PHE A 143 -8.27 2.80 -8.99
CA PHE A 143 -9.58 2.82 -8.35
C PHE A 143 -9.50 2.99 -6.83
N SER A 144 -8.29 3.15 -6.29
CA SER A 144 -8.11 3.37 -4.87
C SER A 144 -8.44 4.82 -4.51
N CYS A 145 -9.23 5.02 -3.46
CA CYS A 145 -9.55 6.35 -2.95
C CYS A 145 -8.46 6.91 -2.03
N TRP A 146 -7.27 6.29 -1.98
CA TRP A 146 -6.26 6.62 -0.98
C TRP A 146 -5.79 8.06 -1.11
N ALA A 147 -5.49 8.48 -2.34
CA ALA A 147 -5.08 9.85 -2.65
C ALA A 147 -6.19 10.87 -2.34
N ASP A 148 -7.45 10.50 -2.60
CA ASP A 148 -8.61 11.34 -2.33
C ASP A 148 -8.85 11.52 -0.83
N GLU A 149 -8.84 10.43 -0.06
CA GLU A 149 -8.96 10.45 1.40
C GLU A 149 -7.86 11.29 2.05
N ASP A 150 -6.63 11.08 1.61
CA ASP A 150 -5.47 11.86 2.03
C ASP A 150 -5.63 13.36 1.75
N TYR A 151 -6.07 13.69 0.54
CA TYR A 151 -6.34 15.06 0.11
C TYR A 151 -7.44 15.69 0.96
N ILE A 152 -8.58 15.01 1.12
CA ILE A 152 -9.69 15.46 1.96
C ILE A 152 -9.23 15.67 3.40
N GLY A 153 -8.43 14.77 3.96
CA GLY A 153 -7.86 14.89 5.30
C GLY A 153 -6.96 16.12 5.45
N ARG A 154 -6.09 16.35 4.46
CA ARG A 154 -5.20 17.54 4.39
C ARG A 154 -6.01 18.84 4.30
N ILE A 155 -6.99 18.92 3.41
CA ILE A 155 -7.88 20.09 3.27
C ILE A 155 -8.73 20.32 4.53
N SER A 156 -9.24 19.26 5.15
CA SER A 156 -10.02 19.31 6.39
C SER A 156 -9.21 19.86 7.56
N ARG A 157 -7.92 19.49 7.69
CA ARG A 157 -7.02 20.10 8.69
C ARG A 157 -6.76 21.57 8.39
N LEU A 158 -6.51 21.92 7.13
CA LEU A 158 -6.30 23.32 6.72
C LEU A 158 -7.53 24.18 7.00
N SER A 159 -8.74 23.67 6.79
CA SER A 159 -9.99 24.41 7.02
C SER A 159 -10.23 24.76 8.48
N ARG A 160 -9.78 23.91 9.42
CA ARG A 160 -9.80 24.22 10.86
C ARG A 160 -8.80 25.30 11.28
N SER A 161 -7.78 25.57 10.45
CA SER A 161 -6.73 26.56 10.73
C SER A 161 -7.03 27.96 10.18
N VAL A 162 -8.22 28.20 9.64
CA VAL A 162 -8.63 29.45 8.98
C VAL A 162 -9.98 29.92 9.49
N HIS A 163 -10.22 31.23 9.43
CA HIS A 163 -11.51 31.80 9.81
C HIS A 163 -12.65 31.25 8.92
N PRO A 164 -13.78 30.77 9.45
CA PRO A 164 -14.84 30.11 8.68
C PRO A 164 -15.34 30.92 7.47
N LEU A 165 -15.58 32.22 7.65
CA LEU A 165 -16.00 33.12 6.56
C LEU A 165 -15.01 33.24 5.39
N LYS A 166 -13.73 32.92 5.62
CA LYS A 166 -12.68 32.95 4.60
C LYS A 166 -12.17 31.55 4.26
N SER A 167 -12.87 30.50 4.70
CA SER A 167 -12.38 29.13 4.67
C SER A 167 -12.03 28.67 3.27
N SER A 168 -12.95 28.80 2.31
CA SER A 168 -12.74 28.33 0.93
C SER A 168 -11.48 28.95 0.30
N TYR A 169 -11.37 30.29 0.34
CA TYR A 169 -10.23 31.00 -0.26
C TYR A 169 -8.92 30.76 0.50
N ARG A 170 -8.93 30.81 1.84
CA ARG A 170 -7.71 30.63 2.65
C ARG A 170 -7.21 29.18 2.64
N CYS A 171 -8.11 28.19 2.58
CA CYS A 171 -7.74 26.79 2.37
C CYS A 171 -7.03 26.62 1.04
N LEU A 172 -7.60 27.16 -0.04
CA LEU A 172 -7.01 27.08 -1.37
C LEU A 172 -5.63 27.74 -1.39
N GLN A 173 -5.48 28.94 -0.84
CA GLN A 173 -4.18 29.61 -0.74
C GLN A 173 -3.14 28.80 0.03
N LYS A 174 -3.51 28.26 1.21
CA LYS A 174 -2.60 27.43 2.02
C LYS A 174 -2.21 26.15 1.29
N ALA A 175 -3.18 25.46 0.67
CA ALA A 175 -2.92 24.23 -0.08
C ALA A 175 -1.98 24.47 -1.28
N LEU A 176 -2.27 25.49 -2.10
CA LEU A 176 -1.40 25.87 -3.22
C LEU A 176 -0.02 26.32 -2.76
N GLY A 177 0.07 27.03 -1.63
CA GLY A 177 1.33 27.40 -1.00
C GLY A 177 2.17 26.20 -0.59
N LEU A 178 1.56 25.18 0.03
CA LEU A 178 2.23 23.92 0.39
C LEU A 178 2.74 23.18 -0.84
N TYR A 179 1.93 23.06 -1.90
CA TYR A 179 2.36 22.42 -3.14
C TYR A 179 3.52 23.17 -3.79
N LYS A 180 3.49 24.51 -3.81
CA LYS A 180 4.61 25.32 -4.32
C LYS A 180 5.91 25.00 -3.57
N CYS A 181 5.88 24.97 -2.24
CA CYS A 181 7.05 24.63 -1.44
C CYS A 181 7.57 23.21 -1.75
N GLN A 182 6.66 22.24 -1.91
CA GLN A 182 7.02 20.86 -2.26
C GLN A 182 7.65 20.75 -3.65
N PHE A 183 7.12 21.43 -4.66
CA PHE A 183 7.72 21.43 -6.00
C PHE A 183 9.10 22.07 -5.99
N GLN A 184 9.29 23.14 -5.22
CA GLN A 184 10.59 23.78 -5.08
C GLN A 184 11.62 22.86 -4.41
N SER A 185 11.23 22.06 -3.41
CA SER A 185 12.16 21.09 -2.80
C SER A 185 12.56 19.96 -3.75
N ILE A 186 11.70 19.56 -4.68
CA ILE A 186 12.01 18.52 -5.67
C ILE A 186 12.98 19.05 -6.73
N GLN A 187 12.85 20.32 -7.14
CA GLN A 187 13.70 20.93 -8.17
C GLN A 187 15.07 21.39 -7.64
N GLY A 188 15.20 21.61 -6.33
CA GLY A 188 16.42 22.10 -5.69
C GLY A 188 17.38 21.01 -5.19
N GLY A 189 17.11 19.74 -5.51
CA GLY A 189 17.93 18.58 -5.12
C GLY A 189 18.66 17.96 -6.30
#